data_AF-A0A553F0Y4-F1
#
_entry.id   AF-A0A553F0Y4-F1
#
_cell.length_a   1.000
_cell.length_b   1.000
_cell.length_c   1.000
_cell.angle_alpha   90.00
_cell.angle_beta   90.00
_cell.angle_gamma   90.00
#
_symmetry.space_group_name_H-M   'P 1'
#
loop_
_entity.id
_entity.type
_entity.pdbx_description
1 polymer ?
#
loop_
_entity_poly.entity_id
_entity_poly.type
_entity_poly.pdbx_seq_one_letter_code
_entity_poly.pdbx_strand_id
1 'polypeptide(L)' 'MKLKRETSIVFLLVYGVITVAARFYFEMKFNVDFLTSFLLGVSLLGALGLLFKMGFLTLNKE' A
#
# COMPACT_ATOMS: atom_id res chain seq x y z
N MET A 1 13.21 15.78 5.35
CA MET A 1 13.59 15.72 3.92
C MET A 1 12.31 15.78 3.10
N LYS A 2 12.11 16.81 2.27
CA LYS A 2 10.89 16.97 1.46
C LYS A 2 10.93 15.97 0.30
N LEU A 3 9.91 15.13 0.16
CA LEU A 3 9.82 14.17 -0.94
C LEU A 3 9.33 14.87 -2.20
N LYS A 4 10.06 14.70 -3.31
CA LYS A 4 9.66 15.21 -4.62
C LYS A 4 8.44 14.43 -5.11
N ARG A 5 7.61 15.08 -5.94
CA ARG A 5 6.40 14.50 -6.56
C ARG A 5 6.68 13.15 -7.24
N GLU A 6 7.85 13.05 -7.86
CA GLU A 6 8.40 11.84 -8.48
C GLU A 6 8.54 10.68 -7.48
N THR A 7 9.01 10.94 -6.27
CA THR A 7 9.19 9.91 -5.24
C THR A 7 7.86 9.40 -4.70
N SER A 8 6.83 10.25 -4.64
CA SER A 8 5.47 9.83 -4.29
C SER A 8 4.84 8.94 -5.34
N ILE A 9 5.06 9.23 -6.63
CA ILE A 9 4.58 8.41 -7.75
C ILE A 9 5.26 7.04 -7.74
N VAL A 10 6.60 7.02 -7.59
CA VAL A 10 7.36 5.77 -7.49
C VAL A 10 6.93 4.97 -6.28
N PHE A 11 6.71 5.62 -5.13
CA PHE A 11 6.19 4.95 -3.94
C PHE A 11 4.82 4.32 -4.18
N LEU A 12 3.86 5.06 -4.74
CA LEU A 12 2.52 4.55 -5.03
C LEU A 12 2.55 3.38 -6.01
N LEU A 13 3.41 3.46 -7.04
CA LEU A 13 3.62 2.36 -7.99
C LEU A 13 4.18 1.12 -7.29
N VAL A 14 5.27 1.25 -6.54
CA VAL A 14 5.89 0.14 -5.82
C VAL A 14 4.92 -0.47 -4.82
N TYR A 15 4.22 0.37 -4.05
CA TYR A 15 3.21 -0.07 -3.10
C TYR A 15 2.05 -0.80 -3.78
N GLY A 16 1.55 -0.29 -4.91
CA GLY A 16 0.49 -0.91 -5.69
C GLY A 16 0.92 -2.29 -6.23
N VAL A 17 2.12 -2.39 -6.80
CA VAL A 17 2.67 -3.65 -7.31
C VAL A 17 2.83 -4.68 -6.19
N ILE A 18 3.40 -4.28 -5.04
CA ILE A 18 3.55 -5.18 -3.88
C ILE A 18 2.18 -5.65 -3.38
N THR A 19 1.20 -4.75 -3.31
CA THR A 19 -0.16 -5.07 -2.86
C THR A 19 -0.82 -6.08 -3.78
N VAL A 20 -0.71 -5.89 -5.09
CA VAL A 20 -1.28 -6.81 -6.09
C VAL A 20 -0.57 -8.16 -6.05
N ALA A 21 0.77 -8.17 -5.99
CA ALA A 21 1.56 -9.39 -5.91
C ALA A 21 1.25 -10.19 -4.64
N ALA A 22 1.16 -9.52 -3.49
CA ALA A 22 0.78 -10.13 -2.23
C ALA A 22 -0.63 -10.73 -2.31
N ARG A 23 -1.60 -9.99 -2.87
CA ARG A 23 -2.96 -10.49 -3.06
C ARG A 23 -2.98 -11.76 -3.90
N PHE A 24 -2.36 -11.76 -5.08
CA PHE A 24 -2.31 -12.95 -5.94
C PHE A 24 -1.60 -14.13 -5.28
N TYR A 25 -0.49 -13.87 -4.57
CA TYR A 25 0.23 -14.93 -3.83
C TYR A 25 -0.64 -15.57 -2.75
N PHE A 26 -1.38 -14.77 -1.98
CA PHE A 26 -2.28 -15.28 -0.96
C PHE A 26 -3.46 -16.03 -1.58
N GLU A 27 -4.11 -15.46 -2.60
CA GLU A 27 -5.27 -16.04 -3.29
C GLU A 27 -4.94 -17.42 -3.88
N MET A 28 -3.78 -17.56 -4.51
CA MET A 28 -3.33 -18.81 -5.13
C MET A 28 -2.97 -19.90 -4.11
N LYS A 29 -2.55 -19.51 -2.89
CA LYS A 29 -2.03 -20.45 -1.87
C LYS A 29 -3.06 -20.85 -0.82
N PHE A 30 -4.03 -20.00 -0.51
CA PHE A 30 -4.91 -20.18 0.64
C PHE A 30 -6.41 -20.22 0.31
N ASN A 31 -6.80 -20.14 -0.98
CA ASN A 31 -8.21 -20.09 -1.40
C ASN A 31 -8.99 -19.05 -0.57
N VAL A 32 -8.53 -17.81 -0.69
CA VAL A 32 -8.77 -16.74 0.28
C VAL A 32 -10.20 -16.26 0.22
N ASP A 33 -10.96 -16.47 1.31
CA ASP A 33 -12.31 -15.96 1.45
C ASP A 33 -12.37 -14.42 1.42
N PHE A 34 -13.55 -13.90 1.07
CA PHE A 34 -13.82 -12.45 0.98
C PHE A 34 -13.37 -11.68 2.22
N LEU A 35 -13.59 -12.24 3.41
CA LEU A 35 -13.22 -11.63 4.69
C LEU A 35 -11.70 -11.45 4.84
N THR A 36 -10.92 -12.46 4.43
CA THR A 36 -9.46 -12.43 4.52
C THR A 36 -8.87 -11.47 3.49
N SER A 37 -9.46 -11.41 2.29
CA SER A 37 -9.12 -10.38 1.29
C SER A 37 -9.42 -8.97 1.78
N PHE A 38 -10.56 -8.77 2.46
CA PHE A 38 -10.94 -7.49 3.04
C PHE A 38 -9.99 -7.07 4.17
N LEU A 39 -9.64 -7.98 5.08
CA LEU A 39 -8.66 -7.75 6.15
C LEU A 39 -7.27 -7.40 5.61
N LEU A 40 -6.81 -8.10 4.56
CA LEU A 40 -5.56 -7.78 3.87
C LEU A 40 -5.60 -6.38 3.24
N GLY A 41 -6.70 -6.02 2.58
CA GLY A 41 -6.88 -4.68 2.02
C GLY A 41 -6.88 -3.56 3.08
N VAL A 42 -7.61 -3.75 4.18
CA VAL A 42 -7.70 -2.77 5.28
C VAL A 42 -6.36 -2.63 6.00
N SER A 43 -5.66 -3.73 6.26
CA SER A 43 -4.33 -3.69 6.92
C SER A 43 -3.28 -2.97 6.07
N LEU A 44 -3.30 -3.20 4.76
CA LEU A 44 -2.45 -2.48 3.80
C LEU A 44 -2.78 -0.97 3.79
N LEU A 45 -4.07 -0.61 3.69
CA LEU A 45 -4.49 0.80 3.78
C LEU A 45 -4.09 1.45 5.12
N GLY A 46 -4.17 0.71 6.22
CA GLY A 46 -3.71 1.17 7.53
C GLY A 46 -2.19 1.42 7.57
N ALA A 47 -1.40 0.54 6.98
CA ALA A 47 0.05 0.72 6.85
C ALA A 47 0.39 1.97 6.02
N LEU A 48 -0.35 2.21 4.93
CA LEU A 48 -0.20 3.40 4.12
C LEU A 48 -0.55 4.67 4.93
N GLY A 49 -1.65 4.65 5.69
CA GLY A 49 -2.05 5.73 6.59
C GLY A 49 -1.01 6.02 7.70
N LEU A 50 -0.36 4.98 8.24
CA LEU A 50 0.75 5.14 9.18
C LEU A 50 1.97 5.79 8.53
N LEU A 51 2.32 5.41 7.31
CA LEU A 51 3.42 6.03 6.55
C LEU A 51 3.14 7.52 6.24
N PHE A 52 1.87 7.86 5.97
CA PHE A 52 1.43 9.26 5.90
C PHE A 52 1.60 9.99 7.24
N LYS A 53 1.14 9.38 8.35
CA LYS A 53 1.22 9.98 9.69
C LYS A 53 2.65 10.15 10.20
N MET A 54 3.55 9.23 9.85
CA MET A 54 4.97 9.28 10.21
C MET A 54 5.78 10.27 9.35
N GLY A 55 5.14 10.95 8.37
CA GLY A 55 5.81 11.92 7.51
C GLY A 55 6.72 11.31 6.44
N PHE A 56 6.69 9.98 6.26
CA PHE A 56 7.34 9.30 5.14
C PHE A 56 6.60 9.52 3.82
N LEU A 57 5.32 9.88 3.86
CA LEU A 57 4.50 10.21 2.70
C LEU A 57 3.83 11.55 2.94
N THR A 58 4.57 12.64 2.91
CA THR A 58 3.94 13.96 2.87
C THR A 58 3.72 14.34 1.41
N LEU A 59 2.49 14.21 0.93
CA LEU A 59 2.09 14.71 -0.39
C LEU A 59 2.14 16.25 -0.30
N ASN A 60 3.14 16.86 -0.96
CA ASN A 60 3.18 18.29 -1.09
C ASN A 60 1.98 18.71 -1.95
N LYS A 61 1.01 19.38 -1.34
CA LYS A 61 -0.02 20.13 -2.07
C LYS A 61 0.65 21.39 -2.64
N GLU A 62 1.36 21.21 -3.75
CA GLU A 62 1.65 22.28 -4.69
C GLU A 62 0.88 22.00 -5.99
#